data_AF-A0A8C6MPK7-F1
#
_entry.id   AF-A0A8C6MPK7-F1
#
_cell.length_a   1.000
_cell.length_b   1.000
_cell.length_c   1.000
_cell.angle_alpha   90.00
_cell.angle_beta   90.00
_cell.angle_gamma   90.00
#
_symmetry.space_group_name_H-M   'P 1'
#
loop_
_entity.id
_entity.type
_entity.pdbx_description
1 polymer ?
#
loop_
_entity_poly.entity_id
_entity_poly.type
_entity_poly.pdbx_seq_one_letter_code
_entity_poly.pdbx_strand_id
1 'polypeptide(L)'
;MAVLAPLIALVYSVPRLSRWLARPYCLLSALLSIAFLLVRKLPPICNGLPTQREDGNPCDFDWREVEILMFLSAIVMMKNRRSITVEQHVGNIFMFSKVANAILFFRLDIRMGLLYLTLCIVFLMTCKPPLYMGPEYIKYFNDKTIDEELERDKRVTWIVEFFANWSNDCQSFAPIYADLSLKYNCSGLNFGKVDVGRYTDVSTRYVDAWAKDLSEDSWSDVSDVYRCTTRVLIWPCRYKVSTSPLTRQLPTLILFQGGKEVIRRPQIDKKGRAVSWTFSEVRETHGQWFGERYTTVIGLYS
;
A
#
# COMPACT_ATOMS: atom_id res chain seq x y z
N MET A 1 9.18 34.07 1.86
CA MET A 1 8.20 33.56 0.88
C MET A 1 8.23 32.03 0.74
N ALA A 2 9.39 31.36 0.73
CA ALA A 2 9.50 29.89 0.58
C ALA A 2 8.92 29.05 1.73
N VAL A 3 8.81 29.59 2.95
CA VAL A 3 8.23 28.89 4.13
C VAL A 3 6.75 29.22 4.33
N LEU A 4 6.32 30.40 3.87
CA LEU A 4 4.93 30.85 3.98
C LEU A 4 4.01 30.11 3.02
N ALA A 5 4.42 29.85 1.78
CA ALA A 5 3.63 29.09 0.81
C ALA A 5 3.27 27.66 1.28
N PRO A 6 4.21 26.83 1.79
CA PRO A 6 3.85 25.52 2.32
C PRO A 6 3.06 25.60 3.63
N LEU A 7 3.27 26.61 4.48
CA LEU A 7 2.46 26.82 5.68
C LEU A 7 1.02 27.22 5.33
N ILE A 8 0.82 28.09 4.33
CA ILE A 8 -0.51 28.50 3.87
C ILE A 8 -1.22 27.31 3.18
N ALA A 9 -0.50 26.53 2.37
CA ALA A 9 -1.02 25.30 1.77
C ALA A 9 -1.36 24.22 2.82
N LEU A 10 -0.55 24.13 3.89
CA LEU A 10 -0.83 23.28 5.06
C LEU A 10 -2.11 23.77 5.74
N VAL A 11 -2.22 25.05 6.07
CA VAL A 11 -3.41 25.65 6.73
C VAL A 11 -4.68 25.49 5.89
N TYR A 12 -4.59 25.61 4.56
CA TYR A 12 -5.74 25.38 3.67
C TYR A 12 -6.16 23.90 3.58
N SER A 13 -5.22 22.97 3.79
CA SER A 13 -5.49 21.53 3.81
C SER A 13 -5.86 21.01 5.22
N VAL A 14 -5.64 21.78 6.29
CA VAL A 14 -6.02 21.46 7.67
C VAL A 14 -7.48 21.06 7.84
N PRO A 15 -8.50 21.71 7.23
CA PRO A 15 -9.91 21.31 7.41
C PRO A 15 -10.26 19.96 6.78
N ARG A 16 -9.50 19.53 5.77
CA ARG A 16 -9.63 18.20 5.14
C ARG A 16 -8.89 17.15 5.98
N LEU A 17 -7.70 17.50 6.46
CA LEU A 17 -6.87 16.67 7.32
C LEU A 17 -7.50 16.45 8.71
N SER A 18 -8.15 17.46 9.29
CA SER A 18 -8.81 17.36 10.60
C SER A 18 -10.03 16.43 10.55
N ARG A 19 -10.83 16.48 9.48
CA ARG A 19 -11.93 15.53 9.23
C ARG A 19 -11.43 14.10 9.02
N TRP A 20 -10.25 13.95 8.41
CA TRP A 20 -9.59 12.65 8.27
C TRP A 20 -8.99 12.13 9.59
N LEU A 21 -8.35 13.00 10.37
CA LEU A 21 -7.82 12.71 11.72
C LEU A 21 -8.94 12.38 12.72
N ALA A 22 -10.12 12.99 12.57
CA ALA A 22 -11.30 12.72 13.40
C ALA A 22 -11.92 11.34 13.16
N ARG A 23 -11.42 10.56 12.19
CA ARG A 23 -11.83 9.15 12.05
C ARG A 23 -11.38 8.37 13.30
N PRO A 24 -12.24 7.50 13.86
CA PRO A 24 -11.94 6.78 15.11
C PRO A 24 -10.66 5.96 15.03
N TYR A 25 -10.33 5.43 13.84
CA TYR A 25 -9.07 4.73 13.57
C TYR A 25 -7.83 5.58 13.85
N CYS A 26 -7.80 6.84 13.38
CA CYS A 26 -6.64 7.72 13.55
C CYS A 26 -6.46 8.14 15.01
N LEU A 27 -7.56 8.44 15.71
CA LEU A 27 -7.51 8.80 17.13
C LEU A 27 -7.03 7.64 18.02
N LEU A 28 -7.59 6.45 17.84
CA LEU A 28 -7.18 5.25 18.57
C LEU A 28 -5.73 4.86 18.24
N SER A 29 -5.32 4.99 16.97
CA SER A 29 -3.94 4.71 16.56
C SER A 29 -2.95 5.73 17.14
N ALA A 30 -3.34 7.01 17.22
CA ALA A 30 -2.54 8.04 17.87
C ALA A 30 -2.40 7.76 19.36
N LEU A 31 -3.49 7.43 20.06
CA LEU A 31 -3.48 7.05 21.48
C LEU A 31 -2.51 5.89 21.74
N LEU A 32 -2.57 4.82 20.95
CA LEU A 32 -1.64 3.69 21.05
C LEU A 32 -0.18 4.11 20.80
N SER A 33 0.05 5.04 19.87
CA SER A 33 1.38 5.54 19.51
C SER A 33 2.00 6.45 20.58
N ILE A 34 1.19 7.08 21.43
CA ILE A 34 1.67 7.90 22.56
C ILE A 34 1.46 7.23 23.93
N ALA A 35 0.91 6.00 23.96
CA ALA A 35 0.50 5.32 25.18
C ALA A 35 1.64 5.22 26.21
N PHE A 36 2.87 4.92 25.78
CA PHE A 36 4.02 4.85 26.69
C PHE A 36 4.34 6.20 27.34
N LEU A 37 4.29 7.29 26.57
CA LEU A 37 4.51 8.65 27.08
C LEU A 37 3.40 9.04 28.06
N LEU A 38 2.16 8.66 27.78
CA LEU A 38 1.02 8.91 28.66
C LEU A 38 1.16 8.16 29.99
N VAL A 39 1.51 6.87 29.95
CA VAL A 39 1.72 6.05 31.16
C VAL A 39 2.82 6.63 32.06
N ARG A 40 3.87 7.20 31.47
CA ARG A 40 4.98 7.83 32.22
C ARG A 40 4.65 9.23 32.74
N LYS A 41 3.92 10.06 31.98
CA LYS A 41 3.67 11.47 32.34
C LYS A 41 2.38 11.72 33.12
N LEU A 42 1.43 10.77 33.14
CA LEU A 42 0.21 10.92 33.94
C LEU A 42 0.48 10.51 35.40
N PRO A 43 0.42 11.46 36.36
CA PRO A 43 0.66 11.20 37.79
C PRO A 43 -0.08 9.99 38.39
N PRO A 44 -1.39 9.77 38.10
CA PRO A 44 -2.11 8.65 38.73
C PRO A 44 -1.65 7.29 38.22
N ILE A 45 -1.11 7.22 36.99
CA ILE A 45 -0.68 5.96 36.38
C ILE A 45 0.79 5.71 36.71
N CYS A 46 1.64 6.74 36.64
CA CYS A 46 3.07 6.56 36.90
C CYS A 46 3.35 6.15 38.36
N ASN A 47 2.62 6.69 39.34
CA ASN A 47 2.80 6.33 40.74
C ASN A 47 2.48 4.85 41.06
N GLY A 48 1.72 4.17 40.19
CA GLY A 48 1.39 2.74 40.32
C GLY A 48 2.33 1.81 39.55
N LEU A 49 3.37 2.34 38.88
CA LEU A 49 4.29 1.53 38.08
C LEU A 49 5.29 0.79 38.97
N PRO A 50 5.63 -0.48 38.66
CA PRO A 50 6.72 -1.18 39.33
C PRO A 50 8.04 -0.48 39.00
N THR A 51 8.68 0.17 39.96
CA THR A 51 9.99 0.81 39.74
C THR A 51 11.10 -0.06 40.30
N GLN A 52 11.98 -0.57 39.44
CA GLN A 52 13.29 -1.11 39.85
C GLN A 52 14.40 -0.03 39.85
N ARG A 53 14.04 1.26 39.98
CA ARG A 53 14.99 2.38 39.84
C ARG A 53 15.53 2.80 41.19
N GLU A 54 16.83 3.09 41.26
CA GLU A 54 17.49 3.61 42.47
C GLU A 54 17.01 5.03 42.87
N ASP A 55 16.55 5.84 41.90
CA ASP A 55 16.10 7.23 42.12
C ASP A 55 14.69 7.35 42.73
N GLY A 56 13.91 6.26 42.82
CA GLY A 56 12.56 6.24 43.40
C GLY A 56 11.47 7.04 42.66
N ASN A 57 11.77 7.72 41.54
CA ASN A 57 10.79 8.48 40.76
C ASN A 57 10.28 7.69 39.53
N PRO A 58 9.04 7.16 39.54
CA PRO A 58 8.45 6.41 38.42
C PRO A 58 8.12 7.25 37.18
N CYS A 59 7.94 8.55 37.33
CA CYS A 59 7.31 9.43 36.33
C CYS A 59 8.33 10.08 35.37
N ASP A 60 9.62 9.85 35.58
CA ASP A 60 10.66 10.32 34.69
C ASP A 60 11.09 9.25 33.68
N PHE A 61 11.61 9.69 32.53
CA PHE A 61 12.11 8.79 31.50
C PHE A 61 13.51 8.31 31.84
N ASP A 62 13.77 7.02 31.63
CA ASP A 62 15.12 6.50 31.77
C ASP A 62 16.00 6.92 30.59
N TRP A 63 17.31 7.07 30.80
CA TRP A 63 18.26 7.41 29.74
C TRP A 63 18.22 6.41 28.58
N ARG A 64 18.02 5.12 28.89
CA ARG A 64 17.83 4.06 27.89
C ARG A 64 16.53 4.22 27.10
N GLU A 65 15.47 4.70 27.73
CA GLU A 65 14.19 4.97 27.05
C GLU A 65 14.32 6.19 26.13
N VAL A 66 15.00 7.24 26.59
CA VAL A 66 15.32 8.42 25.77
C VAL A 66 16.19 8.04 24.57
N GLU A 67 17.20 7.18 24.76
CA GLU A 67 18.02 6.63 23.68
C GLU A 67 17.17 5.91 22.61
N ILE A 68 16.23 5.05 23.04
CA ILE A 68 15.29 4.36 22.14
C ILE A 68 14.39 5.36 21.40
N LEU A 69 13.82 6.34 22.11
CA LEU A 69 12.96 7.37 21.51
C LEU A 69 13.72 8.25 20.49
N MET A 70 15.00 8.54 20.76
CA MET A 70 15.89 9.26 19.84
C MET A 70 16.21 8.42 18.59
N PHE A 71 16.50 7.13 18.74
CA PHE A 71 16.67 6.24 17.58
C PHE A 71 15.41 6.14 16.73
N LEU A 72 14.24 6.11 17.37
CA LEU A 72 12.96 6.10 16.66
C LEU A 72 12.70 7.36 15.87
N SER A 73 12.95 8.54 16.46
CA SER A 73 12.76 9.80 15.73
C SER A 73 13.67 9.85 14.50
N ALA A 74 14.90 9.35 14.60
CA ALA A 74 15.83 9.22 13.47
C ALA A 74 15.35 8.23 12.40
N ILE A 75 14.88 7.03 12.79
CA ILE A 75 14.35 6.02 11.85
C ILE A 75 13.11 6.54 11.12
N VAL A 76 12.18 7.15 11.87
CA VAL A 76 10.98 7.77 11.30
C VAL A 76 11.37 8.86 10.32
N MET A 77 12.29 9.76 10.68
CA MET A 77 12.75 10.83 9.78
C MET A 77 13.41 10.27 8.51
N MET A 78 14.27 9.25 8.63
CA MET A 78 14.93 8.61 7.48
C MET A 78 13.94 7.90 6.55
N LYS A 79 12.97 7.16 7.12
CA LYS A 79 11.92 6.50 6.33
C LYS A 79 10.97 7.48 5.70
N ASN A 80 10.72 8.59 6.37
CA ASN A 80 9.78 9.59 5.90
C ASN A 80 10.29 10.47 4.77
N ARG A 81 11.60 10.46 4.50
CA ARG A 81 12.19 11.22 3.38
C ARG A 81 11.58 10.88 2.01
N ARG A 82 10.87 9.75 1.88
CA ARG A 82 10.28 9.29 0.62
C ARG A 82 8.75 9.24 0.62
N SER A 83 8.07 9.64 1.70
CA SER A 83 6.60 9.72 1.71
C SER A 83 6.16 10.97 0.97
N ILE A 84 5.21 10.81 0.05
CA ILE A 84 4.75 11.92 -0.80
C ILE A 84 3.36 12.40 -0.35
N THR A 85 2.56 11.51 0.23
CA THR A 85 1.26 11.82 0.81
C THR A 85 1.33 11.90 2.33
N VAL A 86 0.57 12.83 2.92
CA VAL A 86 0.48 13.02 4.38
C VAL A 86 -0.09 11.76 5.06
N GLU A 87 -1.02 11.07 4.40
CA GLU A 87 -1.61 9.83 4.90
C GLU A 87 -0.57 8.72 5.05
N GLN A 88 0.33 8.57 4.07
CA GLN A 88 1.41 7.59 4.11
C GLN A 88 2.47 7.95 5.15
N HIS A 89 2.76 9.24 5.32
CA HIS A 89 3.64 9.72 6.38
C HIS A 89 3.10 9.31 7.76
N VAL A 90 1.84 9.64 8.04
CA VAL A 90 1.18 9.37 9.33
C VAL A 90 1.04 7.87 9.59
N GLY A 91 0.69 7.08 8.56
CA GLY A 91 0.60 5.62 8.68
C GLY A 91 1.94 4.97 9.07
N ASN A 92 3.03 5.40 8.44
CA ASN A 92 4.37 4.93 8.79
C ASN A 92 4.77 5.34 10.21
N ILE A 93 4.50 6.58 10.63
CA ILE A 93 4.74 7.02 12.01
C ILE A 93 4.01 6.09 12.98
N PHE A 94 2.71 5.89 12.81
CA PHE A 94 1.94 5.03 13.71
C PHE A 94 2.44 3.59 13.76
N MET A 95 2.85 3.02 12.63
CA MET A 95 3.39 1.66 12.59
C MET A 95 4.70 1.55 13.40
N PHE A 96 5.66 2.45 13.14
CA PHE A 96 6.94 2.44 13.85
C PHE A 96 6.78 2.79 15.34
N SER A 97 5.91 3.76 15.68
CA SER A 97 5.61 4.13 17.06
C SER A 97 4.90 3.01 17.83
N LYS A 98 4.08 2.18 17.18
CA LYS A 98 3.47 1.02 17.86
C LYS A 98 4.49 -0.06 18.20
N VAL A 99 5.40 -0.37 17.27
CA VAL A 99 6.49 -1.34 17.50
C VAL A 99 7.44 -0.84 18.60
N ALA A 100 7.76 0.46 18.56
CA ALA A 100 8.52 1.13 19.60
C ALA A 100 7.91 0.99 21.00
N ASN A 101 6.63 1.36 21.12
CA ASN A 101 5.92 1.29 22.39
C ASN A 101 5.85 -0.14 22.89
N ALA A 102 5.70 -1.13 22.01
CA ALA A 102 5.78 -2.53 22.40
C ALA A 102 7.14 -2.83 23.04
N ILE A 103 8.26 -2.48 22.40
CA ILE A 103 9.61 -2.69 22.93
C ILE A 103 9.80 -1.97 24.27
N LEU A 104 9.34 -0.72 24.40
CA LEU A 104 9.41 0.08 25.62
C LEU A 104 8.59 -0.55 26.76
N PHE A 105 7.38 -1.02 26.49
CA PHE A 105 6.56 -1.72 27.49
C PHE A 105 7.14 -3.07 27.89
N PHE A 106 7.70 -3.85 26.96
CA PHE A 106 8.40 -5.10 27.29
C PHE A 106 9.66 -4.88 28.13
N ARG A 107 10.35 -3.75 27.93
CA ARG A 107 11.50 -3.33 28.75
C ARG A 107 11.09 -2.89 30.14
N LEU A 108 9.96 -2.18 30.27
CA LEU A 108 9.41 -1.75 31.55
C LEU A 108 8.98 -2.96 32.39
N ASP A 109 8.07 -3.77 31.85
CA ASP A 109 7.56 -4.97 32.48
C ASP A 109 6.97 -5.90 31.43
N ILE A 110 7.33 -7.19 31.48
CA ILE A 110 6.80 -8.18 30.54
C ILE A 110 5.26 -8.24 30.55
N ARG A 111 4.62 -8.01 31.70
CA ARG A 111 3.16 -7.99 31.86
C ARG A 111 2.52 -6.83 31.10
N MET A 112 3.09 -5.62 31.21
CA MET A 112 2.61 -4.43 30.51
C MET A 112 2.88 -4.52 29.00
N GLY A 113 4.02 -5.11 28.60
CA GLY A 113 4.33 -5.44 27.21
C GLY A 113 3.29 -6.38 26.59
N LEU A 114 2.92 -7.46 27.28
CA LEU A 114 1.89 -8.39 26.82
C LEU A 114 0.52 -7.72 26.73
N LEU A 115 0.11 -6.93 27.73
CA LEU A 115 -1.15 -6.18 27.68
C LEU A 115 -1.20 -5.23 26.48
N TYR A 116 -0.14 -4.45 26.25
CA TYR A 116 -0.07 -3.56 25.10
C TYR A 116 -0.10 -4.32 23.76
N LEU A 117 0.56 -5.48 23.67
CA LEU A 117 0.53 -6.32 22.48
C LEU A 117 -0.87 -6.88 22.20
N THR A 118 -1.59 -7.34 23.24
CA THR A 118 -2.98 -7.78 23.08
C THR A 118 -3.89 -6.64 22.61
N LEU A 119 -3.72 -5.43 23.16
CA LEU A 119 -4.46 -4.24 22.74
C LEU A 119 -4.17 -3.88 21.28
N CYS A 120 -2.92 -4.01 20.82
CA CYS A 120 -2.54 -3.82 19.43
C CYS A 120 -3.20 -4.86 18.50
N ILE A 121 -3.25 -6.14 18.89
CA ILE A 121 -3.91 -7.19 18.10
C ILE A 121 -5.42 -6.94 18.02
N VAL A 122 -6.06 -6.60 19.15
CA VAL A 122 -7.48 -6.25 19.18
C VAL A 122 -7.74 -5.08 18.24
N PHE A 123 -6.92 -4.01 18.30
CA PHE A 123 -7.04 -2.88 17.39
C PHE A 123 -6.91 -3.28 15.91
N LEU A 124 -5.99 -4.17 15.55
CA LEU A 124 -5.86 -4.68 14.18
C LEU A 124 -7.10 -5.44 13.71
N MET A 125 -7.77 -6.16 14.62
CA MET A 125 -8.98 -6.93 14.31
C MET A 125 -10.24 -6.05 14.26
N THR A 126 -10.38 -5.10 15.18
CA THR A 126 -11.56 -4.23 15.29
C THR A 126 -11.52 -3.05 14.33
N CYS A 127 -10.34 -2.56 13.97
CA CYS A 127 -10.18 -1.33 13.21
C CYS A 127 -9.33 -1.59 11.95
N LYS A 128 -9.98 -1.96 10.85
CA LYS A 128 -9.32 -1.98 9.53
C LYS A 128 -9.01 -0.55 9.07
N PRO A 129 -7.89 -0.31 8.37
CA PRO A 129 -7.58 1.00 7.81
C PRO A 129 -8.73 1.43 6.89
N PRO A 130 -9.18 2.69 6.96
CA PRO A 130 -10.33 3.11 6.19
C PRO A 130 -9.96 3.23 4.72
N LEU A 131 -10.55 2.37 3.89
CA LEU A 131 -10.49 2.51 2.43
C LEU A 131 -11.15 3.83 2.02
N TYR A 132 -10.69 4.40 0.90
CA TYR A 132 -11.33 5.57 0.31
C TYR A 132 -12.77 5.20 -0.11
N MET A 133 -13.77 5.96 0.35
CA MET A 133 -15.21 5.72 0.13
C MET A 133 -15.86 6.92 -0.58
N GLY A 134 -15.11 7.65 -1.40
CA GLY A 134 -15.63 8.79 -2.15
C GLY A 134 -16.42 8.36 -3.39
N PRO A 135 -16.99 9.31 -4.15
CA PRO A 135 -17.53 9.02 -5.47
C PRO A 135 -16.41 8.51 -6.37
N GLU A 136 -16.64 7.41 -7.07
CA GLU A 136 -15.72 6.86 -8.07
C GLU A 136 -16.53 6.22 -9.20
N TYR A 137 -16.05 6.31 -10.44
CA TYR A 137 -16.66 5.63 -11.59
C TYR A 137 -15.69 4.56 -12.10
N ILE A 138 -15.64 3.45 -11.36
CA ILE A 138 -14.66 2.39 -11.57
C ILE A 138 -15.37 1.04 -11.57
N LYS A 139 -15.10 0.22 -12.59
CA LYS A 139 -15.63 -1.15 -12.66
C LYS A 139 -14.72 -2.11 -11.88
N TYR A 140 -15.29 -2.81 -10.91
CA TYR A 140 -14.56 -3.85 -10.17
C TYR A 140 -14.60 -5.16 -10.95
N PHE A 141 -13.42 -5.69 -11.25
CA PHE A 141 -13.27 -6.94 -11.97
C PHE A 141 -13.02 -8.10 -11.03
N ASN A 142 -13.60 -9.24 -11.36
CA ASN A 142 -13.30 -10.52 -10.75
C ASN A 142 -12.30 -11.31 -11.60
N ASP A 143 -11.68 -12.34 -11.03
CA ASP A 143 -10.73 -13.26 -11.67
C ASP A 143 -11.25 -13.85 -13.00
N LYS A 144 -12.53 -14.20 -13.04
CA LYS A 144 -13.18 -14.84 -14.19
C LYS A 144 -13.74 -13.83 -15.20
N THR A 145 -14.24 -12.70 -14.71
CA THR A 145 -14.96 -11.73 -15.54
C THR A 145 -14.04 -10.75 -16.25
N ILE A 146 -12.78 -10.62 -15.82
CA ILE A 146 -11.84 -9.66 -16.38
C ILE A 146 -11.65 -9.88 -17.88
N ASP A 147 -11.27 -11.09 -18.30
CA ASP A 147 -10.94 -11.36 -19.70
C ASP A 147 -12.18 -11.24 -20.61
N GLU A 148 -13.33 -11.73 -20.14
CA GLU A 148 -14.60 -11.61 -20.87
C GLU A 148 -14.95 -10.14 -21.13
N GLU A 149 -14.77 -9.26 -20.15
CA GLU A 149 -15.08 -7.84 -20.27
C GLU A 149 -14.07 -7.09 -21.15
N LEU A 150 -12.78 -7.45 -21.08
CA LEU A 150 -11.76 -6.87 -21.96
C LEU A 150 -11.93 -7.32 -23.43
N GLU A 151 -12.38 -8.56 -23.66
CA GLU A 151 -12.59 -9.08 -25.01
C GLU A 151 -13.93 -8.66 -25.63
N ARG A 152 -14.95 -8.41 -24.79
CA ARG A 152 -16.29 -8.01 -25.23
C ARG A 152 -16.28 -6.73 -26.06
N ASP A 153 -15.52 -5.72 -25.65
CA ASP A 153 -15.39 -4.48 -26.40
C ASP A 153 -13.92 -4.04 -26.57
N LYS A 154 -13.31 -4.52 -27.66
CA LYS A 154 -11.92 -4.21 -28.02
C LYS A 154 -11.70 -2.75 -28.46
N ARG A 155 -12.77 -1.98 -28.73
CA ARG A 155 -12.65 -0.58 -29.16
C ARG A 155 -12.44 0.34 -27.96
N VAL A 156 -12.92 -0.08 -26.79
CA VAL A 156 -12.78 0.66 -25.55
C VAL A 156 -11.40 0.41 -24.95
N THR A 157 -10.74 1.49 -24.55
CA THR A 157 -9.49 1.44 -23.81
C THR A 157 -9.79 1.26 -22.32
N TRP A 158 -9.07 0.36 -21.66
CA TRP A 158 -9.22 0.12 -20.22
C TRP A 158 -7.94 0.45 -19.48
N ILE A 159 -8.04 1.24 -18.41
CA ILE A 159 -6.98 1.41 -17.43
C ILE A 159 -7.37 0.59 -16.21
N VAL A 160 -6.61 -0.48 -15.93
CA VAL A 160 -6.89 -1.39 -14.81
C VAL A 160 -5.83 -1.24 -13.73
N GLU A 161 -6.26 -0.96 -12.51
CA GLU A 161 -5.44 -0.96 -11.30
C GLU A 161 -5.48 -2.33 -10.60
N PHE A 162 -4.31 -2.95 -10.49
CA PHE A 162 -4.10 -4.14 -9.67
C PHE A 162 -3.59 -3.68 -8.30
N PHE A 163 -4.44 -3.83 -7.29
CA PHE A 163 -4.20 -3.34 -5.94
C PHE A 163 -4.32 -4.46 -4.89
N ALA A 164 -3.77 -4.22 -3.70
CA ALA A 164 -3.97 -5.09 -2.55
C ALA A 164 -4.30 -4.27 -1.31
N ASN A 165 -5.28 -4.74 -0.54
CA ASN A 165 -5.80 -4.00 0.63
C ASN A 165 -4.78 -3.77 1.75
N TRP A 166 -3.76 -4.62 1.86
CA TRP A 166 -2.70 -4.49 2.86
C TRP A 166 -1.59 -3.53 2.44
N SER A 167 -1.54 -3.11 1.16
CA SER A 167 -0.52 -2.21 0.67
C SER A 167 -0.90 -0.75 0.96
N ASN A 168 -0.12 -0.09 1.82
CA ASN A 168 -0.34 1.32 2.13
C ASN A 168 -0.13 2.23 0.91
N ASP A 169 0.74 1.84 -0.03
CA ASP A 169 0.96 2.60 -1.28
C ASP A 169 -0.32 2.60 -2.14
N CYS A 170 -1.03 1.47 -2.23
CA CYS A 170 -2.33 1.37 -2.92
C CYS A 170 -3.40 2.22 -2.22
N GLN A 171 -3.48 2.19 -0.88
CA GLN A 171 -4.45 2.99 -0.14
C GLN A 171 -4.25 4.50 -0.37
N SER A 172 -3.00 4.96 -0.44
CA SER A 172 -2.68 6.36 -0.72
C SER A 172 -2.98 6.78 -2.16
N PHE A 173 -2.99 5.82 -3.10
CA PHE A 173 -3.26 6.05 -4.51
C PHE A 173 -4.75 6.03 -4.85
N ALA A 174 -5.56 5.30 -4.07
CA ALA A 174 -7.00 5.19 -4.23
C ALA A 174 -7.76 6.52 -4.48
N PRO A 175 -7.52 7.62 -3.73
CA PRO A 175 -8.21 8.89 -4.00
C PRO A 175 -7.81 9.52 -5.34
N ILE A 176 -6.53 9.44 -5.72
CA ILE A 176 -6.02 9.98 -7.00
C ILE A 176 -6.69 9.24 -8.15
N TYR A 177 -6.72 7.91 -8.08
CA TYR A 177 -7.34 7.09 -9.12
C TYR A 177 -8.85 7.29 -9.22
N ALA A 178 -9.54 7.50 -8.09
CA ALA A 178 -10.96 7.86 -8.10
C ALA A 178 -11.21 9.21 -8.79
N ASP A 179 -10.43 10.25 -8.49
CA ASP A 179 -10.56 11.56 -9.11
C ASP A 179 -10.29 11.50 -10.63
N LEU A 180 -9.29 10.72 -11.05
CA LEU A 180 -9.01 10.46 -12.47
C LEU A 180 -10.18 9.75 -13.16
N SER A 181 -10.78 8.75 -12.50
CA SER A 181 -11.93 8.04 -13.04
C SER A 181 -13.13 8.97 -13.26
N LEU A 182 -13.38 9.90 -12.33
CA LEU A 182 -14.48 10.85 -12.49
C LEU A 182 -14.22 11.88 -13.59
N LYS A 183 -12.97 12.31 -13.75
CA LYS A 183 -12.58 13.36 -14.69
C LYS A 183 -12.46 12.87 -16.14
N TYR A 184 -11.98 11.65 -16.35
CA TYR A 184 -11.61 11.13 -17.68
C TYR A 184 -12.45 9.96 -18.17
N ASN A 185 -13.48 9.57 -17.43
CA ASN A 185 -14.41 8.55 -17.89
C ASN A 185 -15.23 9.04 -19.10
N CYS A 186 -14.99 8.42 -20.25
CA CYS A 186 -15.59 8.73 -21.54
C CYS A 186 -16.01 7.42 -22.23
N SER A 187 -16.88 7.48 -23.25
CA SER A 187 -17.37 6.27 -23.95
C SER A 187 -16.28 5.38 -24.57
N GLY A 188 -15.06 5.90 -24.79
CA GLY A 188 -13.90 5.16 -25.29
C GLY A 188 -12.84 4.81 -24.24
N LEU A 189 -12.96 5.28 -23.00
CA LEU A 189 -11.99 5.05 -21.92
C LEU A 189 -12.69 4.77 -20.60
N ASN A 190 -12.45 3.56 -20.08
CA ASN A 190 -13.00 3.12 -18.82
C ASN A 190 -11.90 2.79 -17.80
N PHE A 191 -12.24 2.94 -16.52
CA PHE A 191 -11.37 2.63 -15.39
C PHE A 191 -11.85 1.37 -14.67
N GLY A 192 -10.91 0.54 -14.23
CA GLY A 192 -11.22 -0.69 -13.53
C GLY A 192 -10.23 -1.06 -12.42
N LYS A 193 -10.70 -1.84 -11.45
CA LYS A 193 -9.93 -2.25 -10.27
C LYS A 193 -9.99 -3.76 -10.08
N VAL A 194 -8.86 -4.38 -9.74
CA VAL A 194 -8.72 -5.81 -9.45
C VAL A 194 -7.96 -6.00 -8.13
N ASP A 195 -8.57 -6.71 -7.19
CA ASP A 195 -7.93 -7.07 -5.92
C ASP A 195 -7.05 -8.31 -6.10
N VAL A 196 -5.76 -8.10 -6.34
CA VAL A 196 -4.78 -9.20 -6.47
C VAL A 196 -4.41 -9.83 -5.12
N GLY A 197 -4.72 -9.16 -4.01
CA GLY A 197 -4.58 -9.73 -2.67
C GLY A 197 -5.60 -10.84 -2.40
N ARG A 198 -6.81 -10.69 -2.96
CA ARG A 198 -7.86 -11.72 -2.89
C ARG A 198 -7.75 -12.74 -4.01
N TYR A 199 -7.48 -12.30 -5.24
CA TYR A 199 -7.41 -13.15 -6.42
C TYR A 199 -5.96 -13.43 -6.81
N THR A 200 -5.31 -14.34 -6.08
CA THR A 200 -3.91 -14.69 -6.31
C THR A 200 -3.67 -15.30 -7.69
N ASP A 201 -4.67 -15.95 -8.28
CA ASP A 201 -4.57 -16.60 -9.60
C ASP A 201 -4.34 -15.59 -10.74
N VAL A 202 -4.84 -14.36 -10.59
CA VAL A 202 -4.61 -13.24 -11.52
C VAL A 202 -3.15 -12.75 -11.43
N SER A 203 -2.57 -12.84 -10.23
CA SER A 203 -1.27 -12.28 -9.88
C SER A 203 -0.07 -13.22 -10.11
N THR A 204 -0.29 -14.53 -10.00
CA THR A 204 0.79 -15.50 -9.79
C THR A 204 1.79 -15.51 -10.94
N ARG A 205 3.05 -15.77 -10.59
CA ARG A 205 4.24 -15.92 -11.46
C ARG A 205 4.77 -17.34 -11.23
N TYR A 206 4.59 -18.24 -12.18
CA TYR A 206 5.28 -19.52 -12.20
C TYR A 206 6.70 -19.23 -12.65
N VAL A 207 7.63 -19.68 -11.83
CA VAL A 207 9.05 -19.53 -12.05
C VAL A 207 9.43 -20.47 -13.19
N ASP A 208 9.41 -19.97 -14.43
CA ASP A 208 10.09 -20.60 -15.58
C ASP A 208 11.63 -20.50 -15.46
N ALA A 209 12.18 -20.59 -14.24
CA ALA A 209 13.62 -20.68 -14.03
C ALA A 209 14.11 -22.13 -13.89
N TRP A 210 13.21 -23.12 -13.90
CA TRP A 210 13.59 -24.55 -13.91
C TRP A 210 13.53 -25.21 -15.29
N ALA A 211 12.96 -24.53 -16.30
CA ALA A 211 12.81 -25.09 -17.66
C ALA A 211 13.94 -24.71 -18.64
N LYS A 212 15.01 -24.04 -18.18
CA LYS A 212 16.13 -23.62 -19.04
C LYS A 212 17.30 -24.60 -19.11
N ASP A 213 17.24 -25.72 -18.38
CA ASP A 213 18.30 -26.74 -18.38
C ASP A 213 17.93 -28.03 -19.13
N LEU A 214 16.79 -28.08 -19.83
CA LEU A 214 16.46 -29.23 -20.69
C LEU A 214 16.78 -28.89 -22.14
N SER A 215 17.89 -29.47 -22.60
CA SER A 215 18.36 -29.48 -23.98
C SER A 215 17.27 -29.92 -24.97
N GLU A 216 17.27 -29.27 -26.15
CA GLU A 216 16.29 -29.33 -27.25
C GLU A 216 16.21 -30.67 -28.01
N ASP A 217 16.94 -31.72 -27.60
CA ASP A 217 17.19 -32.92 -28.42
C ASP A 217 16.34 -34.17 -28.09
N SER A 218 15.27 -34.06 -27.29
CA SER A 218 14.42 -35.23 -26.96
C SER A 218 12.93 -34.97 -27.16
N TRP A 219 12.56 -34.56 -28.38
CA TRP A 219 11.18 -34.22 -28.78
C TRP A 219 10.47 -35.28 -29.65
N SER A 220 10.95 -36.53 -29.66
CA SER A 220 10.30 -37.62 -30.42
C SER A 220 9.75 -38.77 -29.57
N ASP A 221 9.97 -38.80 -28.25
CA ASP A 221 9.65 -39.99 -27.42
C ASP A 221 8.69 -39.74 -26.24
N VAL A 222 8.08 -38.56 -26.12
CA VAL A 222 7.19 -38.20 -24.99
C VAL A 222 5.72 -38.08 -25.42
N SER A 223 5.27 -38.99 -26.29
CA SER A 223 3.85 -39.07 -26.67
C SER A 223 3.02 -39.98 -25.73
N ASP A 224 3.65 -40.78 -24.86
CA ASP A 224 2.96 -41.81 -24.09
C ASP A 224 2.86 -41.59 -22.56
N VAL A 225 3.40 -40.49 -22.02
CA VAL A 225 3.40 -40.24 -20.55
C VAL A 225 2.29 -39.26 -20.10
N TYR A 226 1.41 -38.83 -20.99
CA TYR A 226 0.27 -37.97 -20.64
C TYR A 226 -1.02 -38.72 -20.28
N ARG A 227 -0.91 -39.97 -19.79
CA ARG A 227 -2.06 -40.71 -19.26
C ARG A 227 -1.93 -40.90 -17.75
N CYS A 228 -2.83 -40.23 -17.03
CA CYS A 228 -3.20 -40.46 -15.63
C CYS A 228 -2.09 -40.33 -14.59
N THR A 229 -2.05 -39.21 -13.86
CA THR A 229 -2.37 -39.18 -12.41
C THR A 229 -2.16 -37.78 -11.80
N THR A 230 -3.15 -37.34 -11.02
CA THR A 230 -3.08 -36.31 -9.97
C THR A 230 -2.94 -34.83 -10.36
N ARG A 231 -4.07 -34.23 -10.77
CA ARG A 231 -4.70 -33.07 -10.09
C ARG A 231 -3.78 -32.00 -9.45
N VAL A 232 -2.86 -31.42 -10.22
CA VAL A 232 -2.39 -30.05 -10.00
C VAL A 232 -2.60 -29.32 -11.32
N LEU A 233 -3.70 -28.57 -11.39
CA LEU A 233 -3.93 -27.66 -12.51
C LEU A 233 -2.83 -26.59 -12.44
N ILE A 234 -1.82 -26.75 -13.29
CA ILE A 234 -0.82 -25.73 -13.60
C ILE A 234 -1.57 -24.64 -14.37
N TRP A 235 -2.09 -23.65 -13.65
CA TRP A 235 -2.72 -22.49 -14.27
C TRP A 235 -1.64 -21.53 -14.78
N PRO A 236 -1.62 -21.19 -16.08
CA PRO A 236 -0.70 -20.20 -16.61
C PRO A 236 -0.99 -18.82 -16.00
N CYS A 237 0.08 -18.13 -15.63
CA CYS A 237 0.10 -16.81 -15.04
C CYS A 237 -0.45 -15.74 -15.99
N ARG A 238 -1.58 -15.10 -15.66
CA ARG A 238 -2.22 -14.14 -16.57
C ARG A 238 -1.51 -12.77 -16.65
N TYR A 239 -1.22 -12.12 -15.51
CA TYR A 239 -0.71 -10.72 -15.53
C TYR A 239 0.65 -10.47 -14.83
N LYS A 240 1.24 -11.51 -14.21
CA LYS A 240 2.60 -11.53 -13.62
C LYS A 240 2.88 -10.38 -12.62
N VAL A 241 1.94 -10.09 -11.72
CA VAL A 241 2.05 -9.05 -10.67
C VAL A 241 2.40 -9.72 -9.34
N SER A 242 3.56 -9.44 -8.74
CA SER A 242 3.88 -9.99 -7.42
C SER A 242 3.08 -9.27 -6.32
N THR A 243 2.54 -10.07 -5.40
CA THR A 243 1.82 -9.63 -4.20
C THR A 243 2.69 -9.66 -2.94
N SER A 244 4.01 -9.81 -3.06
CA SER A 244 4.89 -9.78 -1.88
C SER A 244 4.89 -8.40 -1.22
N PRO A 245 4.80 -8.29 0.12
CA PRO A 245 4.89 -7.00 0.81
C PRO A 245 6.26 -6.32 0.66
N LEU A 246 7.28 -7.05 0.22
CA LEU A 246 8.62 -6.52 -0.04
C LEU A 246 8.80 -6.03 -1.49
N THR A 247 7.89 -6.36 -2.40
CA THR A 247 7.97 -5.90 -3.80
C THR A 247 7.43 -4.48 -3.93
N ARG A 248 8.01 -3.72 -4.86
CA ARG A 248 7.52 -2.39 -5.26
C ARG A 248 6.59 -2.46 -6.47
N GLN A 249 5.95 -3.61 -6.72
CA GLN A 249 5.05 -3.78 -7.85
C GLN A 249 3.64 -3.23 -7.60
N LEU A 250 3.23 -3.04 -6.34
CA LEU A 250 1.90 -2.54 -6.03
C LEU A 250 1.93 -1.04 -5.69
N PRO A 251 0.94 -0.24 -6.16
CA PRO A 251 -0.07 -0.58 -7.16
C PRO A 251 0.57 -0.83 -8.54
N THR A 252 -0.01 -1.73 -9.34
CA THR A 252 0.31 -1.85 -10.77
C THR A 252 -0.84 -1.29 -11.59
N LEU A 253 -0.55 -0.34 -12.46
CA LEU A 253 -1.48 0.10 -13.50
C LEU A 253 -1.12 -0.61 -14.81
N ILE A 254 -2.13 -1.03 -15.56
CA ILE A 254 -1.98 -1.60 -16.90
C ILE A 254 -3.02 -0.96 -17.84
N LEU A 255 -2.55 -0.52 -19.01
CA LEU A 255 -3.40 -0.01 -20.09
C LEU A 255 -3.66 -1.13 -21.10
N PHE A 256 -4.92 -1.39 -21.36
CA PHE A 256 -5.37 -2.33 -22.37
C PHE A 256 -6.01 -1.59 -23.55
N GLN A 257 -5.53 -1.85 -24.76
CA GLN A 257 -6.12 -1.38 -26.00
C GLN A 257 -6.27 -2.55 -26.96
N GLY A 258 -7.44 -2.71 -27.58
CA GLY A 258 -7.67 -3.83 -28.50
C GLY A 258 -7.63 -5.20 -27.83
N GLY A 259 -7.84 -5.28 -26.51
CA GLY A 259 -7.69 -6.50 -25.71
C GLY A 259 -6.25 -6.93 -25.45
N LYS A 260 -5.25 -6.07 -25.70
CA LYS A 260 -3.83 -6.35 -25.42
C LYS A 260 -3.24 -5.34 -24.44
N GLU A 261 -2.31 -5.80 -23.62
CA GLU A 261 -1.50 -4.96 -22.73
C GLU A 261 -0.56 -4.07 -23.58
N VAL A 262 -0.72 -2.75 -23.48
CA VAL A 262 0.12 -1.77 -24.20
C VAL A 262 1.26 -1.27 -23.32
N ILE A 263 0.93 -0.88 -22.09
CA ILE A 263 1.88 -0.30 -21.15
C ILE A 263 1.48 -0.65 -19.72
N ARG A 264 2.49 -0.90 -18.89
CA ARG A 264 2.34 -1.11 -17.45
C ARG A 264 3.27 -0.22 -16.64
N ARG A 265 2.84 0.19 -15.45
CA ARG A 265 3.73 0.76 -14.43
C ARG A 265 3.46 0.11 -13.07
N PRO A 266 4.50 -0.09 -12.26
CA PRO A 266 5.91 0.17 -12.54
C PRO A 266 6.48 -0.74 -13.64
N GLN A 267 7.46 -0.24 -14.41
CA GLN A 267 8.14 -1.05 -15.42
C GLN A 267 8.95 -2.16 -14.75
N ILE A 268 9.04 -3.32 -15.41
CA ILE A 268 9.78 -4.47 -14.91
C ILE A 268 11.12 -4.52 -15.65
N ASP A 269 12.23 -4.50 -14.90
CA ASP A 269 13.58 -4.65 -15.42
C ASP A 269 13.81 -6.07 -15.97
N LYS A 270 14.84 -6.28 -16.79
CA LYS A 270 15.22 -7.59 -17.36
C LYS A 270 15.42 -8.66 -16.28
N LYS A 271 15.78 -8.25 -15.06
CA LYS A 271 15.93 -9.11 -13.86
C LYS A 271 14.61 -9.41 -13.15
N GLY A 272 13.47 -8.99 -13.69
CA GLY A 272 12.16 -9.25 -13.14
C GLY A 272 11.77 -8.41 -11.91
N ARG A 273 12.49 -7.32 -11.63
CA ARG A 273 12.24 -6.38 -10.51
C ARG A 273 11.53 -5.13 -11.00
N ALA A 274 10.59 -4.61 -10.22
CA ALA A 274 9.94 -3.33 -10.52
C ALA A 274 10.92 -2.16 -10.35
N VAL A 275 10.96 -1.29 -11.36
CA VAL A 275 11.61 0.02 -11.29
C VAL A 275 10.76 0.92 -10.39
N SER A 276 11.41 1.60 -9.44
CA SER A 276 10.73 2.49 -8.52
C SER A 276 9.94 3.55 -9.29
N TRP A 277 8.62 3.55 -9.13
CA TRP A 277 7.72 4.53 -9.73
C TRP A 277 6.97 5.27 -8.63
N THR A 278 6.74 6.56 -8.86
CA THR A 278 5.96 7.40 -7.96
C THR A 278 4.66 7.75 -8.65
N PHE A 279 3.57 7.25 -8.10
CA PHE A 279 2.21 7.59 -8.56
C PHE A 279 1.84 8.97 -8.00
N SER A 280 1.55 9.90 -8.91
CA SER A 280 1.15 11.28 -8.59
C SER A 280 0.31 11.80 -9.75
N GLU A 281 -0.80 12.47 -9.46
CA GLU A 281 -1.77 12.97 -10.44
C GLU A 281 -1.09 13.70 -11.62
N VAL A 282 -0.13 14.59 -11.32
CA VAL A 282 0.61 15.37 -12.32
C VAL A 282 1.41 14.49 -13.30
N ARG A 283 2.00 13.37 -12.83
CA ARG A 283 2.76 12.46 -13.70
C ARG A 283 1.88 11.50 -14.46
N GLU A 284 0.68 11.21 -14.00
CA GLU A 284 -0.26 10.35 -14.73
C GLU A 284 -0.99 11.12 -15.83
N THR A 285 -1.31 12.38 -15.57
CA THR A 285 -1.97 13.29 -16.53
C THR A 285 -1.02 13.82 -17.60
N HIS A 286 0.21 14.22 -17.26
CA HIS A 286 1.21 14.68 -18.24
C HIS A 286 2.13 13.58 -18.79
N GLY A 287 2.18 12.42 -18.13
CA GLY A 287 3.14 11.36 -18.45
C GLY A 287 2.47 10.12 -19.03
N GLN A 288 2.61 9.96 -20.35
CA GLN A 288 2.79 8.68 -21.05
C GLN A 288 1.63 7.65 -21.05
N TRP A 289 0.64 7.75 -20.16
CA TRP A 289 -0.56 6.90 -20.14
C TRP A 289 -1.61 7.37 -21.14
N PHE A 290 -1.83 8.68 -21.15
CA PHE A 290 -2.65 9.38 -22.11
C PHE A 290 -1.71 9.85 -23.21
N GLY A 291 -1.44 9.01 -24.22
CA GLY A 291 -0.65 9.42 -25.39
C GLY A 291 -1.22 10.70 -26.03
N GLU A 292 -0.46 11.35 -26.93
CA GLU A 292 -0.80 12.66 -27.53
C GLU A 292 -2.27 12.80 -27.96
N ARG A 293 -2.88 11.69 -28.44
CA ARG A 293 -4.29 11.62 -28.88
C ARG A 293 -5.31 11.95 -27.78
N TYR A 294 -4.99 11.70 -26.51
CA TYR A 294 -5.84 12.05 -25.36
C TYR A 294 -5.37 13.33 -24.68
N THR A 295 -4.08 13.67 -24.77
CA THR A 295 -3.57 14.96 -24.25
C THR A 295 -4.22 16.15 -24.95
N THR A 296 -4.56 16.06 -26.24
CA THR A 296 -5.31 17.10 -26.98
C THR A 296 -6.72 17.30 -26.45
N VAL A 297 -7.41 16.23 -26.01
CA VAL A 297 -8.75 16.33 -25.41
C VAL A 297 -8.67 16.91 -23.99
N ILE A 298 -7.60 16.59 -23.26
CA ILE A 298 -7.38 17.07 -21.88
C ILE A 298 -6.96 18.55 -21.87
N GLY A 299 -6.19 19.00 -22.88
CA GLY A 299 -5.82 20.41 -23.08
C GLY A 299 -6.97 21.32 -23.53
N LEU A 300 -8.13 20.76 -23.90
CA LEU A 300 -9.34 21.54 -24.21
C LEU A 300 -10.23 21.80 -22.98
N TYR A 301 -9.92 21.17 -21.83
CA TYR A 301 -10.66 21.31 -20.57
C TYR A 301 -9.80 21.84 -19.40
N SER A 302 -8.62 22.39 -19.69
CA SER A 302 -7.80 23.15 -18.71
C SER A 302 -8.02 24.65 -18.85
#